data_AF-A0A435ER23-F1
#
_entry.id   AF-A0A435ER23-F1
#
_cell.length_a   1.000
_cell.length_b   1.000
_cell.length_c   1.000
_cell.angle_alpha   90.00
_cell.angle_beta   90.00
_cell.angle_gamma   90.00
#
_symmetry.space_group_name_H-M   'P 1'
#
loop_
_entity.id
_entity.type
_entity.pdbx_description
1 polymer ?
#
loop_
_entity_poly.entity_id
_entity_poly.type
_entity_poly.pdbx_seq_one_letter_code
_entity_poly.pdbx_strand_id
1 'polypeptide(L)' 'MAELSSLAELGTVAAQPAAPVHVQKLDKSGRAYATGKRKNAIARVWVKPGSGKITVNDKEF' A
#
# COMPACT_ATOMS: atom_id res chain seq x y z
N MET A 1 -15.89 -39.05 -27.87
CA MET A 1 -15.52 -37.80 -28.58
C MET A 1 -15.90 -36.53 -27.81
N ALA A 2 -16.83 -36.55 -26.84
CA ALA A 2 -17.23 -35.35 -26.08
C ALA A 2 -16.35 -35.04 -24.85
N GLU A 3 -15.66 -36.03 -24.29
CA GLU A 3 -14.86 -35.91 -23.05
C GLU A 3 -13.51 -35.20 -23.23
N LEU A 4 -13.00 -35.11 -24.46
CA LEU A 4 -11.71 -34.44 -24.73
C LEU A 4 -11.88 -32.91 -24.80
N SER A 5 -13.08 -32.44 -25.16
CA SER A 5 -13.42 -31.03 -25.25
C SER A 5 -13.58 -30.38 -23.87
N SER A 6 -14.16 -31.11 -22.90
CA SER A 6 -14.38 -30.62 -21.54
C SER A 6 -13.09 -30.48 -20.72
N LEU A 7 -12.08 -31.31 -20.99
CA LEU A 7 -10.77 -31.24 -20.31
C LEU A 7 -9.90 -30.09 -20.85
N ALA A 8 -10.06 -29.75 -22.14
CA ALA A 8 -9.38 -28.61 -22.76
C ALA A 8 -9.88 -27.26 -22.21
N GLU A 9 -11.14 -27.18 -21.78
CA GLU A 9 -11.76 -25.98 -21.21
C GLU A 9 -11.35 -25.71 -19.75
N LEU A 10 -10.85 -26.71 -19.02
CA LEU A 10 -10.44 -26.58 -17.62
C LEU A 10 -8.98 -26.12 -17.43
N GLY A 11 -8.15 -26.24 -18.47
CA GLY A 11 -6.74 -25.79 -18.47
C GLY A 11 -6.56 -24.27 -18.49
N THR A 12 -7.63 -23.53 -18.78
CA THR A 12 -7.68 -22.06 -18.70
C THR A 12 -8.26 -21.60 -17.37
N VAL A 13 -7.70 -22.09 -16.26
CA VAL A 13 -7.87 -21.44 -14.96
C VAL A 13 -7.31 -20.02 -15.08
N ALA A 14 -8.25 -19.09 -15.25
CA ALA A 14 -8.00 -17.67 -15.43
C ALA A 14 -6.99 -17.18 -14.39
N ALA A 15 -5.89 -16.62 -14.90
CA ALA A 15 -4.91 -15.90 -14.12
C ALA A 15 -5.63 -14.91 -13.20
N GLN A 16 -5.52 -15.13 -11.89
CA GLN A 16 -6.02 -14.17 -10.91
C GLN A 16 -5.33 -12.83 -11.21
N PRO A 17 -6.09 -11.71 -11.32
CA PRO A 17 -5.50 -10.41 -11.56
C PRO A 17 -4.51 -10.12 -10.43
N ALA A 18 -3.23 -9.95 -10.80
CA ALA A 18 -2.18 -9.61 -9.86
C ALA A 18 -2.62 -8.41 -9.03
N ALA A 19 -2.57 -8.54 -7.71
CA ALA A 19 -3.01 -7.51 -6.79
C ALA A 19 -2.32 -6.17 -7.14
N PRO A 20 -3.04 -5.04 -7.10
CA PRO A 20 -2.48 -3.75 -7.47
C PRO A 20 -1.26 -3.44 -6.59
N VAL A 21 -0.10 -3.32 -7.23
CA VAL A 21 1.13 -2.87 -6.59
C VAL A 21 0.88 -1.45 -6.11
N HIS A 22 0.73 -1.27 -4.80
CA HIS A 22 0.52 0.04 -4.21
C HIS A 22 1.83 0.82 -4.29
N VAL A 23 1.98 1.60 -5.36
CA VAL A 23 3.12 2.51 -5.54
C VAL A 23 3.08 3.54 -4.42
N GLN A 24 4.16 3.60 -3.64
CA GLN A 24 4.27 4.56 -2.55
C GLN A 24 4.31 5.98 -3.14
N LYS A 25 3.29 6.78 -2.82
CA LYS A 25 3.24 8.21 -3.20
C LYS A 25 4.16 8.99 -2.28
N LEU A 26 5.42 9.15 -2.69
CA LEU A 26 6.43 9.94 -1.99
C LEU A 26 6.41 11.40 -2.45
N ASP A 27 6.72 12.30 -1.52
CA ASP A 27 6.99 13.71 -1.85
C ASP A 27 8.35 13.86 -2.56
N LYS A 28 8.65 15.08 -3.04
CA LYS A 28 9.93 15.42 -3.71
C LYS A 28 11.16 15.15 -2.82
N SER A 29 10.97 15.03 -1.50
CA SER A 29 12.02 14.78 -0.51
C SER A 29 12.09 13.32 -0.07
N GLY A 30 11.32 12.42 -0.72
CA GLY A 30 11.26 11.01 -0.41
C GLY A 30 10.54 10.67 0.90
N ARG A 31 9.63 11.55 1.35
CA ARG A 31 8.83 11.37 2.57
C ARG A 31 7.41 10.98 2.20
N ALA A 32 6.85 10.05 2.96
CA ALA A 32 5.44 9.69 2.92
C ALA A 32 4.63 10.69 3.76
N TYR A 33 3.55 11.23 3.18
CA TYR A 33 2.59 12.05 3.89
C TYR A 33 1.41 11.21 4.38
N ALA A 34 1.05 11.37 5.65
CA ALA A 34 -0.11 10.71 6.24
C ALA A 34 -0.85 11.64 7.21
N THR A 35 -2.15 11.39 7.40
CA THR A 35 -2.97 12.10 8.38
C THR A 35 -3.75 11.12 9.24
N GLY A 36 -3.59 11.18 10.56
CA GLY A 36 -4.41 10.45 11.53
C GLY A 36 -5.51 11.33 12.13
N LYS A 37 -6.70 10.77 12.35
CA LYS A 37 -7.82 11.47 12.99
C LYS A 37 -8.44 10.59 14.07
N ARG A 38 -8.72 11.15 15.25
CA ARG A 38 -9.47 10.48 16.33
C ARG A 38 -10.27 11.51 17.14
N LYS A 39 -11.59 11.37 17.19
CA LYS A 39 -12.49 12.38 17.79
C LYS A 39 -12.17 13.77 17.19
N ASN A 40 -11.82 14.75 18.03
CA ASN A 40 -11.46 16.10 17.64
C ASN A 40 -9.95 16.27 17.35
N ALA A 41 -9.14 15.22 17.52
CA ALA A 41 -7.70 15.28 17.32
C ALA A 41 -7.31 14.95 15.87
N ILE A 42 -6.37 15.73 15.33
CA ILE A 42 -5.83 15.59 13.97
C ILE A 42 -4.30 15.59 14.08
N ALA A 43 -3.65 14.57 13.53
CA ALA A 43 -2.20 14.45 13.45
C ALA A 43 -1.76 14.43 11.98
N ARG A 44 -0.85 15.35 11.60
CA ARG A 44 -0.21 15.38 10.27
C ARG A 44 1.20 14.83 10.43
N VAL A 45 1.55 13.82 9.63
CA VAL A 45 2.79 13.07 9.79
C VAL A 45 3.52 13.04 8.44
N TRP A 46 4.83 13.27 8.51
CA TRP A 46 5.76 13.07 7.41
C TRP A 46 6.77 12.01 7.82
N VAL A 47 6.79 10.88 7.11
CA VAL A 47 7.68 9.74 7.42
C VAL A 47 8.75 9.64 6.36
N LYS A 48 10.02 9.58 6.76
CA LYS A 48 11.16 9.32 5.89
C LYS A 48 11.90 8.07 6.37
N PRO A 49 12.43 7.20 5.49
CA PRO A 49 13.38 6.16 5.92
C PRO A 49 14.62 6.81 6.57
N GLY A 50 15.04 6.34 7.75
CA GLY A 50 16.16 6.93 8.49
C GLY A 50 16.32 6.38 9.92
N SER A 51 17.05 7.13 10.76
CA SER A 51 17.50 6.74 12.10
C SER A 51 16.41 6.62 13.18
N GLY A 52 15.13 6.65 12.81
CA GLY A 52 14.02 6.49 13.76
C GLY A 52 13.80 7.67 14.73
N LYS A 53 14.33 8.87 14.44
CA LYS A 53 14.05 10.07 15.25
C LYS A 53 12.60 10.53 15.03
N ILE A 54 11.87 10.77 16.13
CA ILE A 54 10.48 11.20 16.14
C ILE A 54 10.41 12.60 16.77
N THR A 55 9.80 13.54 16.08
CA THR A 55 9.55 14.91 16.58
C THR A 55 8.08 15.25 16.38
N VAL A 56 7.40 15.72 17.44
CA VAL A 56 5.98 16.10 17.42
C VAL A 56 5.88 17.58 17.76
N ASN A 57 5.42 18.42 16.82
CA ASN A 57 5.32 19.88 17.00
C ASN A 57 6.61 20.49 17.58
N ASP A 58 7.75 20.17 16.97
CA ASP A 58 9.09 20.65 17.35
C ASP A 58 9.55 20.25 18.76
N LYS A 59 8.87 19.29 19.39
CA LYS A 59 9.27 18.67 20.64
C LYS A 59 9.76 17.24 20.39
N GLU A 60 10.85 16.88 21.06
CA GLU A 60 11.31 15.50 21.12
C GLU A 60 10.35 14.70 22.01
N PHE A 61 10.10 13.45 21.61
CA PHE A 61 9.25 12.53 22.37
C PHE A 61 9.99 11.94 23.56
#